data_AF-A0A847QML2-F1
#
_entry.id   AF-A0A847QML2-F1
#
_cell.length_a   1.000
_cell.length_b   1.000
_cell.length_c   1.000
_cell.angle_alpha   90.00
_cell.angle_beta   90.00
_cell.angle_gamma   90.00
#
_symmetry.space_group_name_H-M   'P 1'
#
loop_
_entity.id
_entity.type
_entity.pdbx_description
1 polymer ?
#
loop_
_entity_poly.entity_id
_entity_poly.type
_entity_poly.pdbx_seq_one_letter_code
_entity_poly.pdbx_strand_id
1 'polypeptide(L)'
;MKGTNKVEMYTEFLKIESIIEKENFVIYGTGSVAKRFSKIIKEKGYWDNVSNYAVSSLQQVEAYYDGKDIKEINEVSNDSIVMIAVHNIFIDEIIEKLKNLGFSRYFWVYPYLFDLSFGLPIERNVEIDVRSLVKGLKDVYLNPILYLAIESALFNNTIGRDLYIKYMCIFCSEKAASKRWLDFVKRIHKYESGDAKQNYNIKLSNKLDIVIDGSHRLMLAYYFNVDKIIADTYSCDMKRYIEFAENMLLNDEQLQKYFTQEEILLIKEVDLKLKA
;
A
#
# COMPACT_ATOMS: atom_id res chain seq x y z
N MET A 1 -2.51 9.29 26.97
CA MET A 1 -3.73 9.76 26.27
C MET A 1 -3.70 9.31 24.81
N LYS A 2 -4.35 8.19 24.44
CA LYS A 2 -4.70 7.83 23.04
C LYS A 2 -5.82 6.79 23.05
N GLY A 3 -7.05 7.24 23.29
CA GLY A 3 -8.28 6.46 23.11
C GLY A 3 -9.11 6.92 21.91
N THR A 4 -8.79 8.08 21.32
CA THR A 4 -9.60 8.78 20.32
C THR A 4 -9.45 8.25 18.89
N ASN A 5 -8.26 7.82 18.46
CA ASN A 5 -8.04 7.36 17.07
C ASN A 5 -8.76 6.06 16.67
N LYS A 6 -9.07 5.16 17.63
CA LYS A 6 -9.63 3.82 17.32
C LYS A 6 -11.10 3.87 16.93
N VAL A 7 -11.88 4.66 17.66
CA VAL A 7 -13.32 4.80 17.44
C VAL A 7 -13.56 5.52 16.11
N GLU A 8 -12.77 6.55 15.81
CA GLU A 8 -12.88 7.31 14.56
C GLU A 8 -12.60 6.46 13.31
N MET A 9 -11.53 5.64 13.28
CA MET A 9 -11.24 4.76 12.14
C MET A 9 -12.33 3.71 11.89
N TYR A 10 -12.86 3.08 12.95
CA TYR A 10 -13.93 2.10 12.81
C TYR A 10 -15.22 2.75 12.30
N THR A 11 -15.51 3.97 12.78
CA THR A 11 -16.66 4.76 12.33
C THR A 11 -16.51 5.17 10.87
N GLU A 12 -15.31 5.54 10.42
CA GLU A 12 -15.05 5.90 9.03
C GLU A 12 -15.11 4.69 8.08
N PHE A 13 -14.57 3.54 8.48
CA PHE A 13 -14.71 2.29 7.72
C PHE A 13 -16.19 1.93 7.48
N LEU A 14 -17.01 1.91 8.53
CA LEU A 14 -18.44 1.60 8.41
C LEU A 14 -19.19 2.61 7.55
N LYS A 15 -18.80 3.90 7.59
CA LYS A 15 -19.34 4.93 6.69
C LYS A 15 -18.98 4.63 5.24
N ILE A 16 -17.71 4.32 4.95
CA ILE A 16 -17.26 3.97 3.60
C ILE A 16 -18.01 2.75 3.08
N GLU A 17 -18.16 1.70 3.89
CA GLU A 17 -18.92 0.51 3.51
C GLU A 17 -20.39 0.83 3.23
N SER A 18 -21.05 1.60 4.12
CA SER A 18 -22.44 1.99 3.89
C SER A 18 -22.63 2.84 2.64
N ILE A 19 -21.67 3.71 2.29
CA ILE A 19 -21.73 4.50 1.06
C ILE A 19 -21.59 3.58 -0.16
N ILE A 20 -20.61 2.67 -0.13
CA ILE A 20 -20.40 1.68 -1.21
C ILE A 20 -21.68 0.92 -1.52
N GLU A 21 -22.41 0.50 -0.49
CA GLU A 21 -23.61 -0.32 -0.64
C GLU A 21 -24.85 0.46 -1.10
N LYS A 22 -25.00 1.73 -0.72
CA LYS A 22 -26.29 2.43 -0.75
C LYS A 22 -26.32 3.72 -1.57
N GLU A 23 -25.19 4.29 -1.92
CA GLU A 23 -25.12 5.61 -2.55
C GLU A 23 -24.27 5.58 -3.82
N ASN A 24 -24.58 6.47 -4.76
CA ASN A 24 -23.72 6.68 -5.93
C ASN A 24 -22.49 7.51 -5.55
N PHE A 25 -21.31 7.11 -6.05
CA PHE A 25 -20.07 7.80 -5.75
C PHE A 25 -19.10 7.82 -6.94
N VAL A 26 -18.15 8.76 -6.87
CA VAL A 26 -17.08 8.98 -7.85
C VAL A 26 -15.77 8.42 -7.30
N ILE A 27 -14.98 7.73 -8.12
CA ILE A 27 -13.63 7.28 -7.73
C ILE A 27 -12.61 8.30 -8.21
N TYR A 28 -11.92 8.97 -7.28
CA TYR A 28 -10.81 9.85 -7.63
C TYR A 28 -9.51 9.06 -7.78
N GLY A 29 -8.95 9.07 -8.99
CA GLY A 29 -7.71 8.40 -9.36
C GLY A 29 -7.94 7.19 -10.26
N THR A 30 -6.95 6.88 -11.09
CA THR A 30 -6.97 5.76 -12.06
C THR A 30 -5.74 4.85 -11.93
N GLY A 31 -4.95 5.04 -10.87
CA GLY A 31 -3.74 4.27 -10.58
C GLY A 31 -4.01 2.95 -9.85
N SER A 32 -2.94 2.29 -9.38
CA SER A 32 -3.01 0.95 -8.77
C SER A 32 -3.89 0.84 -7.52
N VAL A 33 -4.11 1.92 -6.78
CA VAL A 33 -5.07 1.93 -5.65
C VAL A 33 -6.51 1.91 -6.17
N ALA A 34 -6.83 2.73 -7.17
CA ALA A 34 -8.14 2.73 -7.83
C ALA A 34 -8.46 1.38 -8.48
N LYS A 35 -7.50 0.75 -9.19
CA LYS A 35 -7.72 -0.58 -9.80
C LYS A 35 -8.16 -1.63 -8.77
N ARG A 36 -7.43 -1.71 -7.65
CA ARG A 36 -7.74 -2.63 -6.55
C ARG A 36 -9.06 -2.29 -5.88
N PHE A 37 -9.35 -1.01 -5.68
CA PHE A 37 -10.62 -0.58 -5.13
C PHE A 37 -11.78 -1.00 -6.04
N SER A 38 -11.71 -0.71 -7.33
CA SER A 38 -12.74 -1.09 -8.31
C SER A 38 -12.96 -2.60 -8.36
N LYS A 39 -11.89 -3.40 -8.30
CA LYS A 39 -12.00 -4.85 -8.19
C LYS A 39 -12.80 -5.28 -6.96
N ILE A 40 -12.49 -4.71 -5.78
CA ILE A 40 -13.23 -4.99 -4.54
C ILE A 40 -14.71 -4.63 -4.67
N ILE A 41 -15.02 -3.45 -5.25
CA ILE A 41 -16.40 -3.02 -5.44
C ILE A 41 -17.18 -3.97 -6.37
N LYS A 42 -16.53 -4.44 -7.45
CA LYS A 42 -17.12 -5.42 -8.38
C LYS A 42 -17.37 -6.77 -7.73
N GLU A 43 -16.41 -7.29 -6.98
CA GLU A 43 -16.54 -8.56 -6.26
C GLU A 43 -17.66 -8.51 -5.22
N LYS A 44 -17.88 -7.34 -4.61
CA LYS A 44 -18.99 -7.10 -3.69
C LYS A 44 -20.34 -6.86 -4.41
N GLY A 45 -20.38 -6.74 -5.73
CA GLY A 45 -21.60 -6.54 -6.51
C GLY A 45 -22.15 -5.11 -6.50
N TYR A 46 -21.33 -4.10 -6.14
CA TYR A 46 -21.76 -2.70 -6.03
C TYR A 46 -21.18 -1.79 -7.12
N TRP A 47 -20.76 -2.36 -8.26
CA TRP A 47 -20.13 -1.59 -9.35
C TRP A 47 -21.07 -0.57 -10.01
N ASP A 48 -22.36 -0.82 -9.95
CA ASP A 48 -23.37 0.09 -10.50
C ASP A 48 -23.46 1.41 -9.72
N ASN A 49 -23.08 1.41 -8.44
CA ASN A 49 -23.01 2.60 -7.61
C ASN A 49 -21.81 3.52 -7.97
N VAL A 50 -20.86 3.05 -8.79
CA VAL A 50 -19.76 3.88 -9.28
C VAL A 50 -20.24 4.69 -10.48
N SER A 51 -20.33 6.01 -10.35
CA SER A 51 -20.79 6.86 -11.46
C SER A 51 -19.73 7.04 -12.53
N ASN A 52 -18.52 7.42 -12.12
CA ASN A 52 -17.38 7.71 -13.00
C ASN A 52 -16.08 7.69 -12.19
N TYR A 53 -14.97 7.72 -12.91
CA TYR A 53 -13.67 8.10 -12.37
C TYR A 53 -13.46 9.61 -12.50
N ALA A 54 -12.66 10.17 -11.60
CA ALA A 54 -12.21 11.55 -11.66
C ALA A 54 -10.68 11.63 -11.61
N VAL A 55 -10.11 12.56 -12.37
CA VAL A 55 -8.68 12.88 -12.37
C VAL A 55 -8.45 14.39 -12.23
N SER A 56 -7.22 14.76 -11.87
CA SER A 56 -6.85 16.17 -11.71
C SER A 56 -6.84 16.94 -13.03
N SER A 57 -6.46 16.26 -14.12
CA SER A 57 -6.44 16.77 -15.49
C SER A 57 -6.50 15.58 -16.45
N LEU A 58 -7.30 15.72 -17.50
CA LEU A 58 -7.39 14.77 -18.59
C LEU A 58 -6.36 15.10 -19.67
N GLN A 59 -5.71 14.07 -20.21
CA GLN A 59 -4.85 14.23 -21.38
C GLN A 59 -5.60 14.07 -22.70
N GLN A 60 -6.84 13.57 -22.65
CA GLN A 60 -7.65 13.20 -23.81
C GLN A 60 -9.11 13.56 -23.52
N VAL A 61 -9.83 14.04 -24.54
CA VAL A 61 -11.20 14.58 -24.42
C VAL A 61 -12.22 13.54 -23.98
N GLU A 62 -12.06 12.30 -24.43
CA GLU A 62 -12.86 11.16 -23.99
C GLU A 62 -11.92 10.09 -23.46
N ALA A 63 -12.15 9.66 -22.23
CA ALA A 63 -11.38 8.61 -21.61
C ALA A 63 -12.31 7.70 -20.82
N TYR A 64 -12.12 6.40 -21.00
CA TYR A 64 -12.90 5.37 -20.32
C TYR A 64 -11.95 4.47 -19.54
N TYR A 65 -12.35 4.09 -18.34
CA TYR A 65 -11.66 3.08 -17.57
C TYR A 65 -12.67 2.13 -16.97
N ASP A 66 -12.48 0.84 -17.24
CA ASP A 66 -13.26 -0.23 -16.61
C ASP A 66 -14.79 -0.12 -16.85
N GLY A 67 -15.17 0.39 -18.02
CA GLY A 67 -16.56 0.61 -18.42
C GLY A 67 -17.22 1.86 -17.83
N LYS A 68 -16.46 2.75 -17.18
CA LYS A 68 -16.94 4.03 -16.65
C LYS A 68 -16.16 5.20 -17.26
N ASP A 69 -16.80 6.36 -17.38
CA ASP A 69 -16.17 7.58 -17.86
C ASP A 69 -15.05 8.03 -16.90
N ILE A 70 -14.02 8.67 -17.45
CA ILE A 70 -13.03 9.42 -16.69
C ILE A 70 -13.27 10.90 -16.97
N LYS A 71 -13.53 11.67 -15.91
CA LYS A 71 -13.79 13.11 -15.98
C LYS A 71 -12.70 13.90 -15.29
N GLU A 72 -12.51 15.16 -15.65
CA GLU A 72 -11.77 16.05 -14.76
C GLU A 72 -12.60 16.29 -13.50
N ILE A 73 -11.95 16.39 -12.34
CA ILE A 73 -12.67 16.63 -11.08
C ILE A 73 -13.46 17.94 -11.10
N ASN A 74 -13.04 18.92 -11.91
CA ASN A 74 -13.72 20.20 -12.08
C ASN A 74 -15.07 20.07 -12.81
N GLU A 75 -15.30 18.96 -13.52
CA GLU A 75 -16.53 18.66 -14.26
C GLU A 75 -17.51 17.81 -13.43
N VAL A 76 -17.08 17.36 -12.25
CA VAL A 76 -17.90 16.56 -11.32
C VAL A 76 -18.67 17.50 -10.40
N SER A 77 -19.98 17.25 -10.22
CA SER A 77 -20.80 18.02 -9.29
C SER A 77 -20.23 17.93 -7.87
N ASN A 78 -20.09 19.07 -7.19
CA ASN A 78 -19.54 19.15 -5.83
C ASN A 78 -20.45 18.52 -4.74
N ASP A 79 -21.71 18.23 -5.07
CA ASP A 79 -22.62 17.43 -4.22
C ASP A 79 -22.32 15.92 -4.27
N SER A 80 -21.48 15.48 -5.20
CA SER A 80 -21.11 14.07 -5.35
C SER A 80 -20.24 13.60 -4.20
N ILE A 81 -20.36 12.31 -3.86
CA ILE A 81 -19.45 11.67 -2.91
C ILE A 81 -18.19 11.24 -3.65
N VAL A 82 -17.02 11.64 -3.14
CA VAL A 82 -15.73 11.32 -3.76
C VAL A 82 -14.94 10.31 -2.93
N MET A 83 -14.76 9.10 -3.47
CA MET A 83 -13.87 8.08 -2.93
C MET A 83 -12.45 8.30 -3.48
N ILE A 84 -11.55 8.83 -2.65
CA ILE A 84 -10.18 9.13 -3.03
C ILE A 84 -9.34 7.84 -3.00
N ALA A 85 -9.04 7.29 -4.18
CA ALA A 85 -8.34 6.03 -4.35
C ALA A 85 -6.88 6.24 -4.81
N VAL A 86 -6.10 6.91 -3.97
CA VAL A 86 -4.68 7.22 -4.21
C VAL A 86 -3.81 6.83 -3.02
N HIS A 87 -2.50 6.72 -3.24
CA HIS A 87 -1.53 6.52 -2.16
C HIS A 87 -1.38 7.78 -1.30
N ASN A 88 -0.92 7.63 -0.06
CA ASN A 88 -0.73 8.73 0.91
C ASN A 88 0.13 9.90 0.40
N ILE A 89 0.90 9.70 -0.66
CA ILE A 89 1.86 10.65 -1.23
C ILE A 89 1.17 11.84 -1.93
N PHE A 90 -0.11 11.70 -2.30
CA PHE A 90 -0.87 12.70 -3.06
C PHE A 90 -2.12 13.18 -2.32
N ILE A 91 -2.39 12.66 -1.12
CA ILE A 91 -3.68 12.83 -0.47
C ILE A 91 -3.95 14.28 -0.04
N ASP A 92 -2.94 14.96 0.52
CA ASP A 92 -3.10 16.33 1.03
C ASP A 92 -3.44 17.30 -0.10
N GLU A 93 -2.72 17.21 -1.22
CA GLU A 93 -2.96 18.01 -2.43
C GLU A 93 -4.37 17.78 -3.00
N ILE A 94 -4.82 16.52 -3.03
CA ILE A 94 -6.16 16.18 -3.55
C ILE A 94 -7.26 16.68 -2.61
N ILE A 95 -7.09 16.52 -1.30
CA ILE A 95 -8.06 17.03 -0.31
C ILE A 95 -8.17 18.55 -0.41
N GLU A 96 -7.05 19.26 -0.51
CA GLU A 96 -7.04 20.71 -0.66
C GLU A 96 -7.77 21.14 -1.94
N LYS A 97 -7.50 20.46 -3.08
CA LYS A 97 -8.21 20.71 -4.33
C LYS A 97 -9.72 20.47 -4.22
N LEU A 98 -10.14 19.36 -3.62
CA LEU A 98 -11.56 19.04 -3.42
C LEU A 98 -12.27 20.07 -2.54
N LYS A 99 -11.63 20.53 -1.45
CA LYS A 99 -12.15 21.61 -0.60
C LYS A 99 -12.33 22.90 -1.39
N ASN A 100 -11.34 23.29 -2.19
CA ASN A 100 -11.39 24.50 -3.00
C ASN A 100 -12.49 24.46 -4.07
N LEU A 101 -12.82 23.27 -4.57
CA LEU A 101 -13.93 23.03 -5.49
C LEU A 101 -15.30 22.91 -4.79
N GLY A 102 -15.34 22.99 -3.46
CA GLY A 102 -16.58 22.96 -2.67
C GLY A 102 -17.10 21.57 -2.35
N PHE A 103 -16.34 20.50 -2.58
CA PHE A 103 -16.75 19.16 -2.16
C PHE A 103 -16.79 19.04 -0.64
N SER A 104 -17.90 18.56 -0.10
CA SER A 104 -18.10 18.38 1.34
C SER A 104 -18.04 16.92 1.78
N ARG A 105 -18.22 15.97 0.86
CA ARG A 105 -18.25 14.52 1.13
C ARG A 105 -17.15 13.79 0.34
N TYR A 106 -16.00 13.60 0.97
CA TYR A 106 -14.91 12.83 0.38
C TYR A 106 -14.24 11.92 1.42
N PHE A 107 -13.81 10.75 0.98
CA PHE A 107 -13.27 9.70 1.85
C PHE A 107 -12.01 9.10 1.24
N TRP A 108 -10.93 9.01 2.02
CA TRP A 108 -9.70 8.38 1.56
C TRP A 108 -9.76 6.87 1.79
N VAL A 109 -9.83 6.08 0.71
CA VAL A 109 -10.10 4.64 0.83
C VAL A 109 -8.85 3.79 1.06
N TYR A 110 -7.65 4.32 0.78
CA TYR A 110 -6.41 3.54 0.86
C TYR A 110 -6.15 2.90 2.24
N PRO A 111 -6.35 3.58 3.39
CA PRO A 111 -6.19 2.96 4.71
C PRO A 111 -7.14 1.78 4.96
N TYR A 112 -8.28 1.77 4.27
CA TYR A 112 -9.37 0.80 4.45
C TYR A 112 -9.38 -0.29 3.37
N LEU A 113 -8.50 -0.20 2.37
CA LEU A 113 -8.50 -1.10 1.21
C LEU A 113 -8.35 -2.59 1.60
N PHE A 114 -7.54 -2.86 2.63
CA PHE A 114 -7.35 -4.21 3.17
C PHE A 114 -8.58 -4.71 3.93
N ASP A 115 -9.18 -3.85 4.77
CA ASP A 115 -10.38 -4.19 5.53
C ASP A 115 -11.57 -4.43 4.58
N LEU A 116 -11.65 -3.67 3.49
CA LEU A 116 -12.65 -3.85 2.45
C LEU A 116 -12.47 -5.16 1.65
N SER A 117 -11.24 -5.64 1.48
CA SER A 117 -10.93 -6.85 0.71
C SER A 117 -10.97 -8.14 1.54
N PHE A 118 -10.39 -8.10 2.74
CA PHE A 118 -10.20 -9.27 3.59
C PHE A 118 -11.19 -9.34 4.76
N GLY A 119 -11.99 -8.30 4.95
CA GLY A 119 -12.78 -8.10 6.17
C GLY A 119 -11.94 -7.47 7.28
N LEU A 120 -12.56 -7.23 8.43
CA LEU A 120 -11.86 -6.72 9.61
C LEU A 120 -10.80 -7.73 10.09
N PRO A 121 -9.69 -7.27 10.72
CA PRO A 121 -8.72 -8.16 11.33
C PRO A 121 -9.36 -9.12 12.33
N ILE A 122 -8.87 -10.37 12.35
CA ILE A 122 -9.21 -11.37 13.37
C ILE A 122 -8.65 -10.90 14.72
N GLU A 123 -7.39 -10.45 14.73
CA GLU A 123 -6.75 -9.87 15.91
C GLU A 123 -6.13 -8.51 15.56
N ARG A 124 -6.15 -7.58 16.51
CA ARG A 124 -5.59 -6.25 16.35
C ARG A 124 -4.55 -5.96 17.42
N ASN A 125 -3.49 -5.26 17.03
CA ASN A 125 -2.39 -4.84 17.91
C ASN A 125 -1.66 -6.02 18.58
N VAL A 126 -1.47 -7.11 17.85
CA VAL A 126 -0.68 -8.25 18.32
C VAL A 126 0.80 -7.84 18.29
N GLU A 127 1.51 -8.05 19.39
CA GLU A 127 2.97 -7.93 19.42
C GLU A 127 3.60 -9.16 18.77
N ILE A 128 4.41 -8.94 17.73
CA ILE A 128 5.10 -9.99 16.99
C ILE A 128 6.60 -9.82 17.15
N ASP A 129 7.30 -10.91 17.43
CA ASP A 129 8.76 -10.96 17.41
C ASP A 129 9.27 -10.77 15.97
N VAL A 130 10.06 -9.72 15.76
CA VAL A 130 10.48 -9.28 14.43
C VAL A 130 11.36 -10.32 13.75
N ARG A 131 12.33 -10.91 14.47
CA ARG A 131 13.26 -11.88 13.89
C ARG A 131 12.56 -13.18 13.52
N SER A 132 11.70 -13.69 14.40
CA SER A 132 10.92 -14.89 14.17
C SER A 132 9.97 -14.73 12.98
N LEU A 133 9.33 -13.56 12.86
CA LEU A 133 8.49 -13.26 11.71
C LEU A 133 9.32 -13.26 10.42
N VAL A 134 10.42 -12.51 10.35
CA VAL A 134 11.25 -12.43 9.14
C VAL A 134 11.77 -13.81 8.71
N LYS A 135 12.22 -14.63 9.67
CA LYS A 135 12.69 -16.00 9.41
C LYS A 135 11.58 -16.93 8.89
N GLY A 136 10.33 -16.69 9.30
CA GLY A 136 9.16 -17.48 8.90
C GLY A 136 8.64 -17.17 7.49
N LEU A 137 8.95 -16.00 6.94
CA LEU A 137 8.50 -15.59 5.61
C LEU A 137 9.23 -16.36 4.51
N LYS A 138 8.48 -16.94 3.56
CA LYS A 138 9.03 -17.74 2.45
C LYS A 138 8.65 -17.15 1.11
N ASP A 139 9.48 -17.39 0.12
CA ASP A 139 9.19 -17.22 -1.31
C ASP A 139 8.70 -15.81 -1.74
N VAL A 140 9.15 -14.77 -1.02
CA VAL A 140 8.84 -13.36 -1.27
C VAL A 140 10.11 -12.52 -1.16
N TYR A 141 10.60 -12.01 -2.29
CA TYR A 141 11.93 -11.37 -2.38
C TYR A 141 11.94 -9.85 -2.15
N LEU A 142 10.80 -9.27 -1.77
CA LEU A 142 10.71 -7.84 -1.42
C LEU A 142 11.58 -7.48 -0.20
N ASN A 143 11.57 -8.32 0.83
CA ASN A 143 12.29 -8.07 2.08
C ASN A 143 13.82 -7.93 1.88
N PRO A 144 14.49 -8.84 1.14
CA PRO A 144 15.89 -8.66 0.75
C PRO A 144 16.19 -7.35 0.01
N ILE A 145 15.33 -6.94 -0.95
CA ILE A 145 15.51 -5.68 -1.67
C ILE A 145 15.40 -4.49 -0.71
N LEU A 146 14.43 -4.50 0.19
CA LEU A 146 14.27 -3.46 1.20
C LEU A 146 15.46 -3.40 2.16
N TYR A 147 16.00 -4.55 2.56
CA TYR A 147 17.20 -4.63 3.39
C TYR A 147 18.41 -4.00 2.68
N LEU A 148 18.67 -4.38 1.42
CA LEU A 148 19.74 -3.78 0.60
C LEU A 148 19.53 -2.28 0.40
N ALA A 149 18.28 -1.85 0.23
CA ALA A 149 17.92 -0.44 0.09
C ALA A 149 18.20 0.37 1.36
N ILE A 150 17.96 -0.21 2.55
CA ILE A 150 18.34 0.39 3.84
C ILE A 150 19.87 0.55 3.92
N GLU A 151 20.61 -0.53 3.62
CA GLU A 151 22.08 -0.48 3.59
C GLU A 151 22.59 0.57 2.60
N SER A 152 21.96 0.71 1.44
CA SER A 152 22.35 1.71 0.44
C SER A 152 22.14 3.14 0.92
N ALA A 153 21.02 3.42 1.59
CA ALA A 153 20.76 4.75 2.17
C ALA A 153 21.75 5.12 3.29
N LEU A 154 22.33 4.10 3.95
CA LEU A 154 23.36 4.25 4.98
C LEU A 154 24.79 4.10 4.41
N PHE A 155 24.94 4.14 3.08
CA PHE A 155 26.22 4.05 2.37
C PHE A 155 26.99 2.72 2.57
N ASN A 156 26.31 1.66 3.02
CA ASN A 156 26.90 0.33 3.19
C ASN A 156 26.95 -0.48 1.87
N ASN A 157 26.18 -0.09 0.86
CA ASN A 157 26.30 -0.60 -0.50
C ASN A 157 25.83 0.45 -1.54
N THR A 158 26.14 0.24 -2.81
CA THR A 158 25.75 1.16 -3.90
C THR A 158 24.56 0.68 -4.72
N ILE A 159 24.17 -0.59 -4.61
CA ILE A 159 23.19 -1.24 -5.51
C ILE A 159 21.75 -1.23 -4.98
N GLY A 160 21.56 -1.11 -3.66
CA GLY A 160 20.25 -1.25 -3.03
C GLY A 160 19.21 -0.22 -3.49
N ARG A 161 19.63 1.02 -3.77
CA ARG A 161 18.76 2.05 -4.36
C ARG A 161 18.22 1.62 -5.72
N ASP A 162 19.10 1.11 -6.59
CA ASP A 162 18.75 0.78 -7.96
C ASP A 162 17.78 -0.42 -7.99
N LEU A 163 18.04 -1.44 -7.16
CA LEU A 163 17.13 -2.57 -6.97
C LEU A 163 15.76 -2.13 -6.46
N TYR A 164 15.72 -1.20 -5.50
CA TYR A 164 14.47 -0.66 -4.97
C TYR A 164 13.67 0.10 -6.02
N ILE A 165 14.32 1.00 -6.76
CA ILE A 165 13.66 1.77 -7.83
C ILE A 165 13.16 0.83 -8.92
N LYS A 166 14.00 -0.12 -9.34
CA LYS A 166 13.66 -1.13 -10.34
C LYS A 166 12.44 -1.95 -9.92
N TYR A 167 12.40 -2.45 -8.68
CA TYR A 167 11.23 -3.13 -8.12
C TYR A 167 9.98 -2.24 -8.15
N MET A 168 10.09 -0.99 -7.66
CA MET A 168 8.95 -0.08 -7.61
C MET A 168 8.40 0.25 -9.01
N CYS A 169 9.27 0.38 -10.01
CA CYS A 169 8.90 0.66 -11.40
C CYS A 169 8.14 -0.47 -12.08
N ILE A 170 8.13 -1.70 -11.53
CA ILE A 170 7.27 -2.78 -12.01
C ILE A 170 5.79 -2.40 -11.83
N PHE A 171 5.45 -1.59 -10.82
CA PHE A 171 4.07 -1.31 -10.42
C PHE A 171 3.66 0.16 -10.48
N CYS A 172 4.61 1.07 -10.66
CA CYS A 172 4.34 2.50 -10.74
C CYS A 172 5.33 3.22 -11.66
N SER A 173 5.09 4.51 -11.92
CA SER A 173 6.01 5.32 -12.70
C SER A 173 7.31 5.61 -11.95
N GLU A 174 8.40 5.86 -12.68
CA GLU A 174 9.70 6.21 -12.11
C GLU A 174 9.63 7.45 -11.18
N LYS A 175 8.80 8.44 -11.54
CA LYS A 175 8.53 9.62 -10.70
C LYS A 175 7.94 9.22 -9.35
N ALA A 176 6.97 8.29 -9.34
CA ALA A 176 6.36 7.78 -8.11
C ALA A 176 7.35 6.92 -7.31
N ALA A 177 8.14 6.07 -7.98
CA ALA A 177 9.20 5.27 -7.37
C ALA A 177 10.26 6.14 -6.69
N SER A 178 10.69 7.22 -7.35
CA SER A 178 11.65 8.19 -6.80
C SER A 178 11.11 8.93 -5.58
N LYS A 179 9.84 9.37 -5.61
CA LYS A 179 9.21 10.00 -4.44
C LYS A 179 9.10 9.02 -3.26
N ARG A 180 8.75 7.76 -3.53
CA ARG A 180 8.73 6.69 -2.53
C ARG A 180 10.11 6.39 -1.95
N TRP A 181 11.16 6.42 -2.78
CA TRP A 181 12.54 6.25 -2.30
C TRP A 181 12.92 7.36 -1.32
N LEU A 182 12.68 8.62 -1.67
CA LEU A 182 12.99 9.75 -0.78
C LEU A 182 12.22 9.66 0.55
N ASP A 183 10.96 9.27 0.52
CA ASP A 183 10.17 9.06 1.73
C ASP A 183 10.67 7.87 2.57
N PHE A 184 11.20 6.82 1.92
CA PHE A 184 11.79 5.68 2.61
C PHE A 184 13.13 6.06 3.27
N VAL A 185 14.01 6.79 2.57
CA VAL A 185 15.26 7.34 3.12
C VAL A 185 15.00 8.21 4.35
N LYS A 186 14.00 9.10 4.31
CA LYS A 186 13.59 9.90 5.48
C LYS A 186 13.19 9.02 6.67
N ARG A 187 12.59 7.85 6.43
CA ARG A 187 12.22 6.91 7.50
C ARG A 187 13.45 6.17 8.03
N ILE A 188 14.37 5.77 7.15
CA ILE A 188 15.63 5.13 7.54
C ILE A 188 16.40 6.02 8.53
N HIS A 189 16.59 7.30 8.21
CA HIS A 189 17.30 8.22 9.11
C HIS A 189 16.56 8.49 10.44
N LYS A 190 15.23 8.38 10.48
CA LYS A 190 14.48 8.44 11.75
C LYS A 190 14.72 7.22 12.62
N TYR A 191 14.91 6.04 12.03
CA TYR A 191 15.30 4.85 12.78
C TYR A 191 16.74 4.97 13.27
N GLU A 192 17.65 5.45 12.42
CA GLU A 192 19.05 5.71 12.75
C GLU A 192 19.20 6.69 13.92
N SER A 193 18.39 7.75 13.98
CA SER A 193 18.41 8.73 15.08
C SER A 193 17.70 8.28 16.36
N GLY A 194 17.03 7.11 16.37
CA GLY A 194 16.20 6.65 17.48
C GLY A 194 14.84 7.35 17.63
N ASP A 195 14.47 8.22 16.69
CA ASP A 195 13.19 8.95 16.71
C ASP A 195 12.03 8.18 16.07
N ALA A 196 12.31 6.98 15.54
CA ALA A 196 11.33 6.17 14.87
C ALA A 196 10.25 5.68 15.84
N LYS A 197 9.00 5.97 15.49
CA LYS A 197 7.82 5.35 16.08
C LYS A 197 7.09 4.59 14.99
N GLN A 198 6.54 3.44 15.34
CA GLN A 198 5.63 2.74 14.46
C GLN A 198 4.36 3.57 14.30
N ASN A 199 4.16 4.14 13.11
CA ASN A 199 3.02 5.01 12.83
C ASN A 199 1.72 4.23 12.56
N TYR A 200 1.83 2.98 12.12
CA TYR A 200 0.71 2.11 11.76
C TYR A 200 1.09 0.64 12.03
N ASN A 201 0.10 -0.20 12.36
CA ASN A 201 0.28 -1.65 12.49
C ASN A 201 0.64 -2.27 11.13
N ILE A 202 1.56 -3.24 11.12
CA ILE A 202 1.75 -4.07 9.91
C ILE A 202 0.54 -5.00 9.75
N LYS A 203 0.23 -5.43 8.53
CA LYS A 203 -0.89 -6.33 8.26
C LYS A 203 -0.34 -7.69 7.86
N LEU A 204 -0.77 -8.74 8.54
CA LEU A 204 -0.29 -10.11 8.34
C LEU A 204 -1.44 -11.05 8.01
N SER A 205 -1.15 -12.16 7.33
CA SER A 205 -2.03 -13.33 7.36
C SER A 205 -2.13 -13.87 8.78
N ASN A 206 -3.22 -14.56 9.10
CA ASN A 206 -3.41 -15.25 10.38
C ASN A 206 -2.39 -16.36 10.64
N LYS A 207 -1.75 -16.87 9.58
CA LYS A 207 -0.65 -17.85 9.68
C LYS A 207 0.73 -17.20 9.83
N LEU A 208 0.81 -15.86 9.77
CA LEU A 208 2.04 -15.07 9.84
C LEU A 208 3.06 -15.38 8.73
N ASP A 209 2.61 -16.02 7.65
CA ASP A 209 3.42 -16.42 6.50
C ASP A 209 3.41 -15.39 5.36
N ILE A 210 2.55 -14.37 5.46
CA ILE A 210 2.38 -13.32 4.45
C ILE A 210 2.35 -11.95 5.14
N VAL A 211 3.20 -11.04 4.67
CA VAL A 211 3.09 -9.61 4.98
C VAL A 211 2.20 -8.96 3.94
N ILE A 212 0.95 -8.69 4.31
CA ILE A 212 -0.07 -8.08 3.45
C ILE A 212 0.24 -6.58 3.25
N ASP A 213 0.70 -5.90 4.30
CA ASP A 213 1.18 -4.53 4.26
C ASP A 213 2.23 -4.27 5.35
N GLY A 214 3.18 -3.39 5.03
CA GLY A 214 4.18 -2.93 5.99
C GLY A 214 5.52 -3.63 5.93
N SER A 215 5.87 -4.32 4.83
CA SER A 215 7.19 -4.93 4.64
C SER A 215 8.35 -3.95 4.86
N HIS A 216 8.20 -2.69 4.42
CA HIS A 216 9.17 -1.63 4.69
C HIS A 216 9.34 -1.31 6.18
N ARG A 217 8.26 -1.38 6.97
CA ARG A 217 8.31 -1.19 8.43
C ARG A 217 8.95 -2.40 9.11
N LEU A 218 8.59 -3.61 8.67
CA LEU A 218 9.19 -4.84 9.17
C LEU A 218 10.70 -4.87 8.94
N MET A 219 11.16 -4.50 7.74
CA MET A 219 12.59 -4.50 7.41
C MET A 219 13.37 -3.41 8.14
N LEU A 220 12.78 -2.23 8.39
CA LEU A 220 13.38 -1.23 9.27
C LEU A 220 13.51 -1.76 10.70
N ALA A 221 12.45 -2.33 11.25
CA ALA A 221 12.47 -2.93 12.58
C ALA A 221 13.54 -4.03 12.69
N TYR A 222 13.63 -4.91 11.68
CA TYR A 222 14.63 -5.97 11.62
C TYR A 222 16.06 -5.40 11.57
N TYR A 223 16.33 -4.47 10.65
CA TYR A 223 17.65 -3.90 10.43
C TYR A 223 18.19 -3.18 11.68
N PHE A 224 17.33 -2.40 12.35
CA PHE A 224 17.69 -1.63 13.54
C PHE A 224 17.49 -2.40 14.85
N ASN A 225 17.36 -3.73 14.80
CA ASN A 225 17.26 -4.61 15.97
C ASN A 225 16.11 -4.25 16.93
N VAL A 226 14.96 -3.85 16.40
CA VAL A 226 13.73 -3.70 17.19
C VAL A 226 13.15 -5.09 17.43
N ASP A 227 13.02 -5.48 18.70
CA ASP A 227 12.59 -6.84 19.07
C ASP A 227 11.15 -7.15 18.63
N LYS A 228 10.24 -6.18 18.80
CA LYS A 228 8.80 -6.37 18.62
C LYS A 228 8.19 -5.33 17.69
N ILE A 229 7.24 -5.77 16.87
CA ILE A 229 6.43 -4.92 16.01
C ILE A 229 4.93 -5.20 16.23
N ILE A 230 4.11 -4.16 16.13
CA ILE A 230 2.66 -4.29 16.31
C ILE A 230 1.99 -4.66 14.98
N ALA A 231 1.14 -5.69 14.99
CA ALA A 231 0.47 -6.22 13.81
C ALA A 231 -1.05 -6.33 13.99
N ASP A 232 -1.78 -6.26 12.87
CA ASP A 232 -3.16 -6.71 12.73
C ASP A 232 -3.17 -7.97 11.85
N THR A 233 -3.89 -9.02 12.24
CA THR A 233 -3.93 -10.31 11.52
C THR A 233 -5.25 -10.49 10.77
N TYR A 234 -5.18 -10.99 9.54
CA TYR A 234 -6.35 -11.13 8.65
C TYR A 234 -6.56 -12.58 8.22
N SER A 235 -7.81 -12.94 7.95
CA SER A 235 -8.16 -14.20 7.29
C SER A 235 -7.78 -14.14 5.80
N CYS A 236 -6.49 -14.30 5.51
CA CYS A 236 -5.93 -14.18 4.17
C CYS A 236 -4.99 -15.35 3.89
N ASP A 237 -5.22 -16.04 2.77
CA ASP A 237 -4.30 -17.04 2.23
C ASP A 237 -3.55 -16.45 1.01
N MET A 238 -2.57 -17.20 0.51
CA MET A 238 -1.75 -16.76 -0.63
C MET A 238 -2.60 -16.51 -1.88
N LYS A 239 -3.65 -17.30 -2.12
CA LYS A 239 -4.51 -17.14 -3.29
C LYS A 239 -5.24 -15.78 -3.24
N ARG A 240 -5.91 -15.47 -2.13
CA ARG A 240 -6.59 -14.19 -1.93
C ARG A 240 -5.59 -13.03 -1.93
N TYR A 241 -4.40 -13.23 -1.39
CA TYR A 241 -3.36 -12.21 -1.42
C TYR A 241 -2.89 -11.92 -2.84
N ILE A 242 -2.62 -12.93 -3.68
CA ILE A 242 -2.29 -12.76 -5.11
C ILE A 242 -3.42 -12.03 -5.83
N GLU A 243 -4.67 -12.41 -5.59
CA GLU A 243 -5.81 -11.75 -6.22
C GLU A 243 -5.88 -10.25 -5.88
N PHE A 244 -5.58 -9.88 -4.63
CA PHE A 244 -5.60 -8.49 -4.16
C PHE A 244 -4.34 -7.69 -4.54
N ALA A 245 -3.17 -8.27 -4.30
CA ALA A 245 -1.86 -7.66 -4.51
C ALA A 245 -1.44 -7.74 -5.98
N GLU A 246 -2.25 -8.38 -6.82
CA GLU A 246 -1.94 -8.74 -8.20
C GLU A 246 -0.63 -9.52 -8.25
N ASN A 247 0.43 -8.88 -8.74
CA ASN A 247 1.76 -9.47 -8.89
C ASN A 247 2.79 -8.81 -7.94
N MET A 248 2.40 -8.22 -6.81
CA MET A 248 3.36 -7.52 -5.93
C MET A 248 4.25 -8.43 -5.06
N LEU A 249 4.04 -9.75 -5.10
CA LEU A 249 4.73 -10.74 -4.28
C LEU A 249 6.22 -10.94 -4.60
N LEU A 250 6.70 -10.50 -5.76
CA LEU A 250 8.07 -10.72 -6.25
C LEU A 250 8.59 -12.12 -5.94
N ASN A 251 8.01 -13.11 -6.64
CA ASN A 251 8.43 -14.50 -6.58
C ASN A 251 9.60 -14.79 -7.54
N ASP A 252 10.02 -16.05 -7.63
CA ASP A 252 11.09 -16.49 -8.54
C ASP A 252 10.83 -16.14 -10.01
N GLU A 253 9.61 -16.36 -10.51
CA GLU A 253 9.25 -16.04 -11.90
C GLU A 253 9.44 -14.54 -12.19
N GLN A 254 9.00 -13.68 -11.28
CA GLN A 254 9.14 -12.25 -11.41
C GLN A 254 10.59 -11.78 -11.26
N LEU A 255 11.37 -12.40 -10.37
CA LEU A 255 12.80 -12.14 -10.30
C LEU A 255 13.46 -12.41 -11.66
N GLN A 256 13.24 -13.59 -12.25
CA GLN A 256 13.80 -13.95 -13.56
C GLN A 256 13.33 -13.03 -14.69
N LYS A 257 12.11 -12.51 -14.59
CA LYS A 257 11.53 -11.61 -15.59
C LYS A 257 12.12 -10.20 -15.55
N TYR A 258 12.39 -9.68 -14.35
CA TYR A 258 12.70 -8.26 -14.18
C TYR A 258 14.15 -7.98 -13.81
N PHE A 259 14.86 -8.93 -13.22
CA PHE A 259 16.21 -8.73 -12.67
C PHE A 259 17.27 -9.53 -13.44
N THR A 260 18.51 -9.04 -13.45
CA THR A 260 19.65 -9.74 -14.04
C THR A 260 20.08 -10.88 -13.13
N GLN A 261 20.86 -11.83 -13.64
CA GLN A 261 21.28 -12.95 -12.80
C GLN A 261 22.15 -12.51 -11.61
N GLU A 262 23.01 -11.51 -11.80
CA GLU A 262 23.84 -10.96 -10.72
C GLU A 262 22.97 -10.35 -9.60
N GLU A 263 21.95 -9.59 -9.98
CA GLU A 263 20.99 -9.01 -9.03
C GLU A 263 20.20 -10.10 -8.29
N ILE A 264 19.76 -11.15 -8.99
CA ILE A 264 19.01 -12.26 -8.41
C ILE A 264 19.86 -13.03 -7.39
N LEU A 265 21.13 -13.31 -7.71
CA LEU A 265 22.04 -13.98 -6.78
C LEU A 265 22.21 -13.16 -5.51
N LEU A 266 22.41 -11.85 -5.63
CA LEU A 266 22.53 -10.94 -4.49
C LEU A 266 21.24 -10.93 -3.63
N ILE A 267 20.08 -10.82 -4.26
CA ILE A 267 18.77 -10.84 -3.59
C ILE A 267 18.60 -12.16 -2.81
N LYS A 268 18.95 -13.29 -3.42
CA LYS A 268 18.84 -14.62 -2.79
C LYS A 268 19.86 -14.83 -1.67
N GLU A 269 21.06 -14.30 -1.80
CA GLU A 269 22.06 -14.32 -0.72
C GLU A 269 21.55 -13.58 0.52
N VAL A 270 21.00 -12.38 0.32
CA VAL A 270 20.39 -11.62 1.42
C VAL A 270 19.18 -12.33 2.00
N ASP A 271 18.34 -12.96 1.17
CA ASP A 271 17.21 -13.77 1.64
C ASP A 271 17.65 -14.92 2.57
N LEU A 272 18.75 -15.61 2.24
CA LEU A 272 19.35 -16.61 3.12
C LEU A 272 19.85 -16.01 4.44
N LYS A 273 20.49 -14.84 4.38
CA LYS A 273 20.94 -14.11 5.58
C LYS A 273 19.77 -13.71 6.49
N LEU A 274 18.64 -13.28 5.93
CA LEU A 274 17.44 -12.93 6.69
C LEU A 274 16.79 -14.14 7.37
N LYS A 275 17.04 -15.36 6.87
CA LYS A 275 16.45 -16.61 7.36
C LYS A 275 17.36 -17.43 8.27
N ALA A 276 18.64 -17.04 8.41
CA ALA A 276 19.61 -17.67 9.31
C ALA A 276 19.19 -17.46 10.77
#